data_AF-A0A9D1TJT4-F1
#
_entry.id   AF-A0A9D1TJT4-F1
#
_cell.length_a   1.000
_cell.length_b   1.000
_cell.length_c   1.000
_cell.angle_alpha   90.00
_cell.angle_beta   90.00
_cell.angle_gamma   90.00
#
_symmetry.space_group_name_H-M   'P 1'
#
loop_
_entity.id
_entity.type
_entity.pdbx_description
1 polymer ?
#
loop_
_entity_poly.entity_id
_entity_poly.type
_entity_poly.pdbx_seq_one_letter_code
_entity_poly.pdbx_strand_id
1 'polypeptide(L)'
;MKRSERDQFIIDQYKNDEKMMVLIFTQWCVNHGLDPYVVYEEAYPHERKNNAITEALEQTVSKKESEEISVEIVQHVLQLFGNDDLAFVVQQYADAKSK
;
A
#
# COMPACT_ATOMS: atom_id res chain seq x y z
N MET A 1 15.10 9.17 30.35
CA MET A 1 14.81 8.32 29.18
C MET A 1 16.12 8.02 28.47
N LYS A 2 16.49 6.76 28.35
CA LYS A 2 17.74 6.36 27.67
C LYS A 2 17.53 6.55 26.17
N ARG A 3 18.52 7.12 25.48
CA ARG A 3 18.48 7.44 24.04
C ARG A 3 18.00 6.26 23.18
N SER A 4 18.35 5.04 23.55
CA SER A 4 17.95 3.80 22.87
C SER A 4 16.45 3.49 22.90
N GLU A 5 15.72 3.84 23.96
CA GLU A 5 14.26 3.59 24.05
C GLU A 5 13.49 4.50 23.10
N ARG A 6 13.98 5.74 22.93
CA ARG A 6 13.41 6.71 21.97
C ARG A 6 13.68 6.26 20.54
N ASP A 7 14.90 5.82 20.25
CA ASP A 7 15.27 5.36 18.90
C ASP A 7 14.47 4.11 18.50
N GLN A 8 14.28 3.17 19.43
CA GLN A 8 13.46 1.98 19.21
C GLN A 8 11.99 2.35 18.95
N PHE A 9 11.41 3.25 19.75
CA PHE A 9 10.04 3.73 19.55
C PHE A 9 9.86 4.37 18.17
N ILE A 10 10.83 5.16 17.71
CA ILE A 10 10.80 5.78 16.38
C ILE A 10 10.81 4.69 15.29
N ILE A 11 11.71 3.70 15.39
CA ILE A 11 11.79 2.60 14.42
C ILE A 11 10.46 1.82 14.35
N ASP A 12 9.89 1.49 15.52
CA ASP A 12 8.65 0.71 15.58
C ASP A 12 7.46 1.49 15.02
N GLN A 13 7.41 2.80 15.26
CA GLN A 13 6.40 3.67 14.67
C GLN A 13 6.50 3.67 13.14
N TYR A 14 7.70 3.88 12.57
CA TYR A 14 7.90 3.83 11.12
C TYR A 14 7.47 2.50 10.51
N LYS A 15 7.79 1.36 11.15
CA LYS A 15 7.36 0.03 10.67
C LYS A 15 5.84 -0.14 10.69
N ASN A 16 5.18 0.38 11.71
CA ASN A 16 3.72 0.33 11.80
C ASN A 16 3.07 1.20 10.72
N ASP A 17 3.64 2.39 10.48
CA ASP A 17 3.17 3.31 9.46
C ASP A 17 3.35 2.70 8.05
N GLU A 18 4.47 2.00 7.80
CA GLU A 18 4.71 1.25 6.55
C GLU A 18 3.69 0.11 6.35
N LYS A 19 3.39 -0.66 7.41
CA LYS A 19 2.34 -1.70 7.35
C LYS A 19 0.97 -1.11 6.99
N MET A 20 0.65 0.05 7.55
CA MET A 20 -0.60 0.75 7.25
C MET A 20 -0.64 1.21 5.79
N MET A 21 0.46 1.74 5.26
CA MET A 21 0.57 2.10 3.84
C MET A 21 0.30 0.90 2.94
N VAL A 22 0.93 -0.25 3.22
CA VAL A 22 0.73 -1.46 2.41
C VAL A 22 -0.72 -1.96 2.51
N LEU A 23 -1.34 -1.87 3.69
CA LEU A 23 -2.76 -2.21 3.86
C LEU A 23 -3.69 -1.31 3.03
N ILE A 24 -3.46 0.01 3.03
CA ILE A 24 -4.25 0.96 2.23
C ILE A 24 -4.14 0.63 0.74
N PHE A 25 -2.93 0.40 0.24
CA PHE A 25 -2.70 -0.01 -1.15
C PHE A 25 -3.41 -1.33 -1.49
N THR A 26 -3.27 -2.32 -0.62
CA THR A 26 -3.85 -3.66 -0.82
C THR A 26 -5.37 -3.60 -0.80
N GLN A 27 -5.95 -2.87 0.15
CA GLN A 27 -7.40 -2.68 0.25
C GLN A 27 -7.94 -1.92 -0.96
N TRP A 28 -7.23 -0.91 -1.45
CA TRP A 28 -7.58 -0.22 -2.69
C TRP A 28 -7.62 -1.17 -3.89
N CYS A 29 -6.64 -2.06 -4.03
CA CYS A 29 -6.64 -3.09 -5.08
C CYS A 29 -7.87 -3.99 -4.97
N VAL A 30 -8.21 -4.47 -3.77
CA VAL A 30 -9.41 -5.28 -3.50
C VAL A 30 -10.70 -4.53 -3.84
N ASN A 31 -10.80 -3.24 -3.52
CA ASN A 31 -11.95 -2.39 -3.87
C ASN A 31 -12.14 -2.26 -5.38
N HIS A 32 -11.07 -2.42 -6.14
CA HIS A 32 -11.08 -2.29 -7.59
C HIS A 32 -11.03 -3.65 -8.30
N GLY A 33 -11.01 -4.77 -7.57
CA GLY A 33 -10.93 -6.12 -8.14
C GLY A 33 -9.60 -6.38 -8.83
N LEU A 34 -8.52 -5.76 -8.35
CA LEU A 34 -7.16 -5.91 -8.85
C LEU A 34 -6.38 -6.86 -7.94
N ASP A 35 -5.42 -7.57 -8.50
CA ASP A 35 -4.43 -8.32 -7.73
C ASP A 35 -3.29 -7.36 -7.30
N PRO A 36 -3.12 -7.08 -5.99
CA PRO A 36 -2.09 -6.16 -5.52
C PRO A 36 -0.67 -6.63 -5.87
N TYR A 37 -0.42 -7.93 -6.06
CA TYR A 37 0.88 -8.42 -6.50
C TYR A 37 1.16 -8.03 -7.95
N VAL A 38 0.16 -8.10 -8.83
CA VAL A 38 0.32 -7.72 -10.24
C VAL A 38 0.61 -6.23 -10.34
N VAL A 39 -0.17 -5.41 -9.62
CA VAL A 39 0.02 -3.96 -9.59
C VAL A 39 1.40 -3.60 -9.01
N TYR A 40 1.85 -4.30 -7.96
CA TYR A 40 3.17 -4.10 -7.36
C TYR A 40 4.32 -4.53 -8.29
N GLU A 41 4.20 -5.70 -8.93
CA GLU A 41 5.22 -6.24 -9.83
C GLU A 41 5.39 -5.38 -11.09
N GLU A 42 4.35 -4.70 -11.55
CA GLU A 42 4.46 -3.72 -12.63
C GLU A 42 5.31 -2.50 -12.24
N ALA A 43 5.20 -2.03 -11.00
CA ALA A 43 6.03 -0.94 -10.49
C ALA A 43 7.47 -1.39 -10.21
N TYR A 44 7.64 -2.62 -9.70
CA TYR A 44 8.94 -3.16 -9.26
C TYR A 44 9.22 -4.58 -9.82
N PRO A 45 9.46 -4.73 -11.15
CA PRO A 45 9.58 -6.05 -11.80
C PRO A 45 10.75 -6.92 -11.34
N HIS A 46 11.70 -6.34 -10.61
CA HIS A 46 12.93 -7.01 -10.16
C HIS A 46 12.97 -7.21 -8.65
N GLU A 47 11.97 -6.73 -7.92
CA GLU A 47 11.90 -6.95 -6.48
C GLU A 47 11.33 -8.32 -6.16
N ARG A 48 11.85 -8.95 -5.10
CA ARG A 48 11.28 -10.19 -4.59
C ARG A 48 9.89 -9.91 -4.02
N LYS A 49 9.01 -10.91 -4.11
CA LYS A 49 7.65 -10.86 -3.53
C LYS A 49 7.68 -10.22 -2.14
N ASN A 50 6.89 -9.16 -2.00
CA ASN A 50 6.81 -8.40 -0.77
C ASN A 50 5.90 -9.13 0.23
N ASN A 51 6.49 -9.67 1.31
CA ASN A 51 5.75 -10.37 2.37
C ASN A 51 4.70 -9.47 3.05
N ALA A 52 4.90 -8.14 3.03
CA ALA A 52 3.94 -7.20 3.60
C ALA A 52 2.61 -7.20 2.83
N ILE A 53 2.62 -7.46 1.51
CA ILE A 53 1.39 -7.59 0.71
C ILE A 53 0.60 -8.84 1.15
N THR A 54 1.29 -9.94 1.46
CA THR A 54 0.66 -11.14 2.02
C THR A 54 -0.03 -10.83 3.35
N GLU A 55 0.71 -10.21 4.28
CA GLU A 55 0.18 -9.84 5.61
C GLU A 55 -0.99 -8.85 5.49
N ALA A 56 -0.94 -7.93 4.53
CA ALA A 56 -2.00 -6.96 4.30
C ALA A 56 -3.25 -7.61 3.70
N LEU A 57 -3.10 -8.55 2.76
CA LEU A 57 -4.22 -9.27 2.15
C LEU A 57 -5.07 -10.01 3.20
N GLU A 58 -4.42 -10.62 4.20
CA GLU A 58 -5.12 -11.29 5.31
C GLU A 58 -5.97 -10.33 6.16
N GLN A 59 -5.65 -9.03 6.14
CA GLN A 59 -6.34 -7.99 6.88
C GLN A 59 -7.34 -7.19 6.03
N THR A 60 -7.34 -7.37 4.70
CA THR A 60 -8.32 -6.72 3.83
C THR A 60 -9.71 -7.31 4.02
N VAL A 61 -10.72 -6.45 3.82
CA VAL A 61 -12.12 -6.86 3.79
C VAL A 61 -12.66 -6.77 2.36
N SER A 62 -13.79 -7.43 2.11
CA SER A 62 -14.38 -7.43 0.76
C SER A 62 -14.83 -6.03 0.35
N LYS A 63 -14.94 -5.78 -0.97
CA LYS A 63 -15.46 -4.50 -1.51
C LYS A 63 -16.83 -4.09 -0.92
N LYS A 64 -17.64 -5.05 -0.48
CA LYS A 64 -18.96 -4.78 0.13
C LYS A 64 -18.87 -4.31 1.58
N GLU A 65 -17.78 -4.64 2.26
CA GLU A 65 -17.57 -4.43 3.69
C GLU A 65 -16.57 -3.29 3.97
N SER A 66 -15.80 -2.86 2.96
CA SER A 66 -14.92 -1.70 3.08
C SER A 66 -15.64 -0.42 2.68
N GLU A 67 -15.21 0.69 3.27
CA GLU A 67 -15.36 2.00 2.63
C GLU A 67 -14.44 2.07 1.40
N GLU A 68 -14.83 2.87 0.40
CA GLU A 68 -14.04 3.05 -0.81
C GLU A 68 -12.84 3.97 -0.53
N ILE A 69 -11.64 3.46 -0.80
CA ILE A 69 -10.42 4.28 -0.77
C ILE A 69 -10.31 5.00 -2.11
N SER A 70 -10.25 6.34 -2.07
CA SER A 70 -10.07 7.13 -3.29
C SER A 70 -8.66 6.96 -3.86
N VAL A 71 -8.52 7.16 -5.16
CA VAL A 71 -7.23 7.07 -5.88
C VAL A 71 -6.23 8.08 -5.33
N GLU A 72 -6.71 9.28 -4.99
CA GLU A 72 -5.88 10.36 -4.43
C GLU A 72 -5.32 9.99 -3.05
N ILE A 73 -6.09 9.30 -2.21
CA ILE A 73 -5.65 8.88 -0.88
C ILE A 73 -4.53 7.84 -1.01
N VAL A 74 -4.73 6.79 -1.82
CA VAL A 74 -3.71 5.74 -1.98
C VAL A 74 -2.44 6.30 -2.61
N GLN A 75 -2.53 7.20 -3.58
CA GLN A 75 -1.36 7.85 -4.17
C GLN A 75 -0.60 8.71 -3.18
N HIS A 76 -1.31 9.55 -2.43
CA HIS A 76 -0.69 10.42 -1.44
C HIS A 76 0.06 9.60 -0.40
N VAL A 77 -0.57 8.55 0.13
CA VAL A 77 0.07 7.65 1.08
C VAL A 77 1.29 6.96 0.47
N LEU A 78 1.22 6.43 -0.75
CA LEU A 78 2.39 5.81 -1.40
C LEU A 78 3.56 6.79 -1.56
N GLN A 79 3.30 8.02 -2.00
CA GLN A 79 4.31 9.07 -2.16
C GLN A 79 4.95 9.51 -0.83
N LEU A 80 4.18 9.53 0.26
CA LEU A 80 4.72 9.83 1.60
C LEU A 80 5.81 8.84 2.04
N PHE A 81 5.75 7.60 1.54
CA PHE A 81 6.74 6.55 1.81
C PHE A 81 7.74 6.37 0.65
N GLY A 82 7.74 7.25 -0.35
CA GLY A 82 8.66 7.20 -1.49
C GLY A 82 8.34 6.10 -2.51
N ASN A 83 7.11 5.57 -2.52
CA ASN A 83 6.66 4.58 -3.49
C ASN A 83 6.08 5.26 -4.74
N ASP A 84 6.85 6.16 -5.36
CA ASP A 84 6.40 7.01 -6.46
C ASP A 84 6.03 6.21 -7.72
N ASP A 85 6.80 5.18 -8.05
CA ASP A 85 6.54 4.30 -9.19
C ASP A 85 5.22 3.52 -8.99
N LEU A 86 4.99 3.02 -7.77
CA LEU A 86 3.74 2.34 -7.44
C LEU A 86 2.54 3.30 -7.47
N ALA A 87 2.71 4.53 -6.98
CA ALA A 87 1.68 5.57 -7.07
C ALA A 87 1.32 5.88 -8.53
N PHE A 88 2.33 5.91 -9.42
CA PHE A 88 2.13 6.10 -10.86
C PHE A 88 1.36 4.93 -11.48
N VAL A 89 1.74 3.68 -11.19
CA VAL A 89 1.02 2.49 -11.68
C VAL A 89 -0.43 2.49 -11.22
N VAL A 90 -0.70 2.83 -9.95
CA VAL A 90 -2.06 2.97 -9.40
C VAL A 90 -2.90 3.98 -10.20
N GLN A 91 -2.33 5.13 -10.58
CA GLN A 91 -3.04 6.09 -11.45
C GLN A 91 -3.41 5.48 -12.81
N GLN A 92 -2.50 4.73 -13.44
CA GLN A 92 -2.77 4.11 -14.74
C GLN A 92 -3.95 3.13 -14.67
N TYR A 93 -4.02 2.33 -13.60
CA TYR A 93 -5.14 1.42 -13.36
C TYR A 93 -6.46 2.17 -13.12
N ALA A 94 -6.43 3.29 -12.40
CA ALA A 94 -7.60 4.14 -12.18
C ALA A 94 -8.12 4.77 -13.48
N ASP A 95 -7.22 5.30 -14.30
CA ASP A 95 -7.56 5.93 -15.59
C ASP A 95 -8.12 4.92 -16.58
N ALA A 96 -7.57 3.70 -16.61
CA ALA A 96 -8.02 2.62 -17.49
C ALA A 96 -9.48 2.19 -17.20
N LYS A 97 -9.93 2.27 -15.94
CA LYS A 97 -11.31 1.97 -15.53
C LYS A 97 -12.30 3.11 -15.79
N SER A 98 -11.80 4.33 -16.03
CA SER A 98 -12.63 5.51 -16.28
C SER A 98 -13.04 5.67 -17.76
N LYS A 99 -12.60 4.74 -18.62
CA LYS A 99 -12.92 4.66 -20.06
C LYS A 99 -13.88 3.50 -20.34
#